data_AF-A0A8T5GFD5-F1
#
_entry.id   AF-A0A8T5GFD5-F1
#
_cell.length_a   1.000
_cell.length_b   1.000
_cell.length_c   1.000
_cell.angle_alpha   90.00
_cell.angle_beta   90.00
_cell.angle_gamma   90.00
#
_symmetry.space_group_name_H-M   'P 1'
#
loop_
_entity.id
_entity.type
_entity.pdbx_description
1 polymer ?
#
loop_
_entity_poly.entity_id
_entity_poly.type
_entity_poly.pdbx_seq_one_letter_code
_entity_poly.pdbx_strand_id
1 'polypeptide(L)'
;MSETDANYYVVQAKTSAQKSSEEYDYSILNECVDTKKEIIANGNINTIKKVEKMKKIGCNGVMVGRSAVLNPAIFNQLKGNMTKPIKELTKDYEELCKVYNEREKYYSNFLKVVKSGKFV
;
A
#
# COMPACT_ATOMS: atom_id res chain seq x y z
N MET A 1 12.19 -10.60 16.03
CA MET A 1 12.69 -10.53 14.63
C MET A 1 14.05 -11.19 14.49
N SER A 2 14.96 -11.04 15.46
CA SER A 2 16.31 -11.63 15.43
C SER A 2 16.33 -13.16 15.35
N GLU A 3 15.39 -13.83 16.00
CA GLU A 3 15.34 -15.29 16.13
C GLU A 3 14.65 -16.01 14.96
N THR A 4 14.18 -15.26 13.97
CA THR A 4 13.45 -15.81 12.81
C THR A 4 14.17 -15.52 11.50
N ASP A 5 14.15 -16.51 10.61
CA ASP A 5 14.78 -16.43 9.27
C ASP A 5 13.75 -16.09 8.17
N ALA A 6 12.80 -15.21 8.49
CA ALA A 6 11.88 -14.70 7.47
C ALA A 6 12.64 -13.88 6.43
N ASN A 7 12.31 -14.05 5.15
CA ASN A 7 12.98 -13.32 4.07
C ASN A 7 12.76 -11.81 4.12
N TYR A 8 11.61 -11.35 4.63
CA TYR A 8 11.32 -9.93 4.83
C TYR A 8 10.26 -9.75 5.92
N TYR A 9 10.22 -8.54 6.48
CA TYR A 9 9.24 -8.13 7.47
C TYR A 9 8.48 -6.91 6.96
N VAL A 10 7.15 -7.00 6.98
CA VAL A 10 6.28 -5.87 6.66
C VAL A 10 5.90 -5.19 7.97
N VAL A 11 6.31 -3.93 8.15
CA VAL A 11 6.11 -3.20 9.40
C VAL A 11 5.17 -2.04 9.14
N GLN A 12 3.99 -2.08 9.77
CA GLN A 12 3.10 -0.92 9.81
C GLN A 12 3.58 0.02 10.92
N ALA A 13 3.83 1.28 10.58
CA ALA A 13 4.34 2.31 11.49
C ALA A 13 3.29 2.85 12.47
N LYS A 14 2.55 1.93 13.11
CA LYS A 14 1.50 2.15 14.11
C LYS A 14 1.41 0.97 15.06
N THR A 15 0.89 1.22 16.26
CA THR A 15 0.48 0.17 17.17
C THR A 15 -0.90 -0.38 16.79
N SER A 16 -1.22 -1.58 17.29
CA SER A 16 -2.53 -2.21 17.10
C SER A 16 -3.68 -1.44 17.75
N ALA A 17 -3.40 -0.59 18.74
CA ALA A 17 -4.41 0.22 19.42
C ALA A 17 -4.81 1.49 18.64
N GLN A 18 -3.97 1.93 17.69
CA GLN A 18 -4.22 3.14 16.92
C GLN A 18 -5.23 2.91 15.79
N LYS A 19 -6.17 3.83 15.66
CA LYS A 19 -7.14 3.89 14.56
C LYS A 19 -6.46 4.25 13.24
N SER A 20 -7.13 3.92 12.13
CA SER A 20 -6.63 4.18 10.78
C SER A 20 -6.47 5.67 10.43
N SER A 21 -7.21 6.54 11.14
CA SER A 21 -7.20 8.00 11.01
C SER A 21 -6.06 8.68 11.76
N GLU A 22 -5.44 8.01 12.72
CA GLU A 22 -4.35 8.59 13.51
C GLU A 22 -3.05 8.70 12.69
N GLU A 23 -2.07 9.43 13.20
CA GLU A 23 -0.80 9.63 12.50
C GLU A 23 0.10 8.40 12.55
N TYR A 24 0.98 8.29 11.56
CA TYR A 24 1.97 7.22 11.46
C TYR A 24 3.32 7.73 11.94
N ASP A 25 3.97 6.96 12.82
CA ASP A 25 5.31 7.28 13.31
C ASP A 25 6.36 6.44 12.60
N TYR A 26 6.91 6.97 11.51
CA TYR A 26 7.96 6.28 10.77
C TYR A 26 9.32 6.24 11.48
N SER A 27 9.50 6.93 12.63
CA SER A 27 10.79 6.93 13.33
C SER A 27 11.14 5.54 13.88
N ILE A 28 10.13 4.75 14.22
CA ILE A 28 10.26 3.35 14.69
C ILE A 28 10.93 2.43 13.65
N LEU A 29 10.91 2.81 12.37
CA LEU A 29 11.51 2.01 11.30
C LEU A 29 13.03 2.03 11.36
N ASN A 30 13.66 3.04 12.00
CA ASN A 30 15.11 3.04 12.20
C ASN A 30 15.55 1.84 13.04
N GLU A 31 14.87 1.60 14.19
CA GLU A 31 15.15 0.45 15.06
C GLU A 31 14.91 -0.88 14.34
N CYS A 32 13.90 -0.94 13.46
CA CYS A 32 13.64 -2.13 12.65
C CYS A 32 14.78 -2.41 11.66
N VAL A 33 15.26 -1.38 10.96
CA VAL A 33 16.36 -1.49 9.98
C VAL A 33 17.68 -1.82 10.68
N ASP A 34 17.89 -1.34 11.90
CA ASP A 34 19.08 -1.64 12.70
C ASP A 34 19.24 -3.12 13.04
N THR A 35 18.13 -3.89 13.04
CA THR A 35 18.17 -5.36 13.17
C THR A 35 18.82 -6.08 11.99
N LYS A 36 19.17 -5.35 10.91
CA LYS A 36 19.76 -5.86 9.65
C LYS A 36 18.86 -6.86 8.91
N LYS A 37 17.57 -6.88 9.22
CA LYS A 37 16.56 -7.63 8.47
C LYS A 37 16.03 -6.79 7.30
N GLU A 38 15.49 -7.45 6.29
CA GLU A 38 14.82 -6.79 5.16
C GLU A 38 13.48 -6.22 5.60
N ILE A 39 13.33 -4.89 5.56
CA ILE A 39 12.14 -4.18 6.05
C ILE A 39 11.33 -3.59 4.89
N ILE A 40 10.05 -3.95 4.81
CA ILE A 40 9.06 -3.35 3.93
C ILE A 40 8.16 -2.42 4.75
N ALA A 41 8.31 -1.11 4.55
CA ALA A 41 7.54 -0.12 5.30
C ALA A 41 6.07 -0.10 4.85
N ASN A 42 5.14 -0.08 5.79
CA ASN A 42 3.70 0.05 5.53
C ASN A 42 3.09 1.20 6.33
N GLY A 43 2.03 1.78 5.77
CA GLY A 43 1.16 2.72 6.46
C GLY A 43 1.23 4.12 5.85
N ASN A 44 0.13 4.58 5.25
CA ASN A 44 -0.03 5.92 4.65
C ASN A 44 1.13 6.40 3.73
N ILE A 45 1.80 5.47 3.04
CA ILE A 45 2.79 5.78 2.00
C ILE A 45 2.06 5.95 0.67
N ASN A 46 1.83 7.19 0.28
CA ASN A 46 1.01 7.55 -0.88
C ASN A 46 1.60 8.69 -1.73
N THR A 47 2.85 9.06 -1.48
CA THR A 47 3.58 10.05 -2.28
C THR A 47 5.02 9.62 -2.49
N ILE A 48 5.62 10.05 -3.60
CA ILE A 48 7.04 9.78 -3.90
C ILE A 48 7.92 10.27 -2.74
N LYS A 49 7.64 11.45 -2.17
CA LYS A 49 8.38 11.98 -1.00
C LYS A 49 8.38 11.02 0.19
N LYS A 50 7.27 10.31 0.46
CA LYS A 50 7.20 9.31 1.53
C LYS A 50 7.99 8.05 1.17
N VAL A 51 7.95 7.61 -0.09
CA VAL A 51 8.79 6.50 -0.58
C VAL A 51 10.27 6.83 -0.39
N GLU A 52 10.70 8.01 -0.83
CA GLU A 52 12.08 8.49 -0.65
C GLU A 52 12.46 8.61 0.83
N LYS A 53 11.53 9.00 1.71
CA LYS A 53 11.75 8.98 3.16
C LYS A 53 12.03 7.56 3.66
N MET A 54 11.26 6.56 3.23
CA MET A 54 11.46 5.17 3.67
C MET A 54 12.79 4.62 3.14
N LYS A 55 13.14 4.95 1.90
CA LYS A 55 14.44 4.61 1.32
C LYS A 55 15.59 5.22 2.11
N LYS A 56 15.48 6.48 2.53
CA LYS A 56 16.49 7.16 3.37
C LYS A 56 16.65 6.55 4.76
N ILE A 57 15.57 6.01 5.34
CA ILE A 57 15.62 5.25 6.61
C ILE A 57 16.33 3.90 6.42
N GLY A 58 16.43 3.39 5.19
CA GLY A 58 17.05 2.11 4.88
C GLY A 58 16.03 0.97 4.71
N CYS A 59 14.74 1.28 4.56
CA CYS A 59 13.74 0.26 4.21
C CYS A 59 13.97 -0.25 2.78
N ASN A 60 13.84 -1.56 2.60
CA ASN A 60 14.07 -2.28 1.34
C ASN A 60 12.89 -2.12 0.36
N GLY A 61 11.73 -1.73 0.86
CA GLY A 61 10.57 -1.45 0.04
C GLY A 61 9.42 -0.79 0.79
N VAL A 62 8.33 -0.58 0.07
CA VAL A 62 7.09 -0.03 0.63
C VAL A 62 5.90 -0.88 0.24
N MET A 63 4.95 -1.05 1.15
CA MET A 63 3.67 -1.66 0.88
C MET A 63 2.56 -0.62 0.94
N VAL A 64 1.74 -0.54 -0.11
CA VAL A 64 0.63 0.42 -0.22
C VAL A 64 -0.70 -0.33 -0.09
N GLY A 65 -1.44 -0.03 0.96
CA GLY A 65 -2.78 -0.59 1.21
C GLY A 65 -3.89 0.31 0.67
N ARG A 66 -4.52 1.09 1.56
CA ARG A 66 -5.71 1.92 1.28
C ARG A 66 -5.64 2.73 -0.02
N SER A 67 -4.51 3.38 -0.31
CA SER A 67 -4.37 4.18 -1.53
C SER A 67 -4.44 3.35 -2.81
N ALA A 68 -3.98 2.10 -2.79
CA ALA A 68 -4.08 1.20 -3.94
C ALA A 68 -5.51 0.72 -4.19
N VAL A 69 -6.31 0.56 -3.12
CA VAL A 69 -7.74 0.23 -3.26
C VAL A 69 -8.53 1.41 -3.82
N LEU A 70 -8.19 2.64 -3.40
CA LEU A 70 -8.82 3.86 -3.93
C LEU A 70 -8.46 4.09 -5.40
N ASN A 71 -7.19 3.92 -5.75
CA ASN A 71 -6.73 4.05 -7.13
C ASN A 71 -5.46 3.21 -7.36
N PRO A 72 -5.55 2.09 -8.12
CA PRO A 72 -4.39 1.22 -8.37
C PRO A 72 -3.29 1.90 -9.21
N ALA A 73 -3.58 3.03 -9.87
CA ALA A 73 -2.56 3.84 -10.55
C ALA A 73 -1.46 4.35 -9.61
N ILE A 74 -1.68 4.32 -8.28
CA ILE A 74 -0.71 4.75 -7.27
C ILE A 74 0.66 4.09 -7.46
N PHE A 75 0.73 2.84 -7.91
CA PHE A 75 2.02 2.16 -8.10
C PHE A 75 2.83 2.77 -9.24
N ASN A 76 2.19 3.13 -10.36
CA ASN A 76 2.85 3.86 -11.44
C ASN A 76 3.21 5.28 -11.01
N GLN A 77 2.30 5.96 -10.30
CA GLN A 77 2.55 7.29 -9.77
C GLN A 77 3.78 7.33 -8.84
N LEU A 78 3.92 6.36 -7.94
CA LEU A 78 5.05 6.27 -7.01
C LEU A 78 6.36 5.89 -7.70
N LYS A 79 6.30 5.25 -8.87
CA LYS A 79 7.45 4.94 -9.73
C LYS A 79 7.80 6.09 -10.70
N GLY A 80 6.98 7.15 -10.78
CA GLY A 80 7.15 8.22 -11.76
C GLY A 80 6.75 7.83 -13.19
N ASN A 81 5.97 6.76 -13.35
CA ASN A 81 5.51 6.26 -14.64
C ASN A 81 4.19 6.92 -15.06
N MET A 82 3.87 6.84 -16.35
CA MET A 82 2.56 7.21 -16.88
C MET A 82 1.43 6.41 -16.19
N THR A 83 0.36 7.10 -15.83
CA THR A 83 -0.81 6.53 -15.16
C THR A 83 -2.02 6.49 -16.10
N LYS A 84 -2.79 5.41 -16.04
CA LYS A 84 -4.11 5.36 -16.67
C LYS A 84 -5.12 6.10 -15.78
N PRO A 85 -6.14 6.76 -16.37
CA PRO A 85 -7.28 7.26 -15.62
C PRO A 85 -8.01 6.14 -14.87
N ILE A 86 -8.55 6.42 -13.67
CA ILE A 86 -9.28 5.43 -12.88
C ILE A 86 -10.48 4.82 -13.61
N LYS A 87 -11.10 5.58 -14.53
CA LYS A 87 -12.21 5.11 -15.37
C LYS A 87 -11.78 3.98 -16.32
N GLU A 88 -10.57 4.05 -16.86
CA GLU A 88 -10.00 2.99 -17.70
C GLU A 88 -9.60 1.79 -16.84
N LEU A 89 -8.93 2.03 -15.73
CA LEU A 89 -8.56 0.96 -14.78
C LEU A 89 -9.77 0.20 -14.22
N THR A 90 -10.92 0.88 -14.07
CA THR A 90 -12.17 0.25 -13.68
C THR A 90 -12.66 -0.74 -14.73
N LYS A 91 -12.51 -0.42 -16.02
CA LYS A 91 -12.86 -1.34 -17.12
C LYS A 91 -11.90 -2.53 -17.17
N ASP A 92 -10.59 -2.27 -17.03
CA ASP A 92 -9.57 -3.32 -16.95
C ASP A 92 -9.91 -4.29 -15.80
N TYR A 93 -10.29 -3.76 -14.63
CA TYR A 93 -10.67 -4.58 -13.48
C TYR A 93 -11.95 -5.39 -13.71
N GLU A 94 -12.97 -4.81 -14.34
CA GLU A 94 -14.20 -5.53 -14.72
C GLU A 94 -13.90 -6.72 -15.65
N GLU A 95 -13.03 -6.51 -16.63
CA GLU A 95 -12.60 -7.56 -17.55
C GLU A 95 -11.86 -8.68 -16.81
N LEU A 96 -10.91 -8.32 -15.93
CA LEU A 96 -10.21 -9.30 -15.08
C LEU A 96 -11.19 -10.09 -14.19
N CYS A 97 -12.19 -9.44 -13.61
CA CYS A 97 -13.21 -10.14 -12.81
C CYS A 97 -13.97 -11.18 -13.65
N LYS A 98 -14.27 -10.90 -14.92
CA LYS A 98 -14.91 -11.87 -15.83
C LYS A 98 -13.97 -13.03 -16.16
N VAL A 99 -12.71 -12.72 -16.51
CA VAL A 99 -11.70 -13.73 -16.88
C VAL A 99 -11.43 -14.71 -15.75
N TYR A 100 -11.31 -14.21 -14.51
CA TYR A 100 -10.99 -15.04 -13.35
C TYR A 100 -12.23 -15.56 -12.61
N ASN A 101 -13.43 -15.36 -13.14
CA ASN A 101 -14.70 -15.73 -12.51
C ASN A 101 -14.79 -15.26 -11.05
N GLU A 102 -14.43 -14.00 -10.83
CA GLU A 102 -14.32 -13.44 -9.49
C GLU A 102 -15.70 -13.25 -8.85
N ARG A 103 -15.76 -13.33 -7.51
CA ARG A 103 -17.03 -13.14 -6.81
C ARG A 103 -17.55 -11.71 -7.02
N GLU A 104 -18.81 -11.59 -7.45
CA GLU A 104 -19.48 -10.31 -7.73
C GLU A 104 -19.35 -9.28 -6.60
N LYS A 105 -19.29 -9.75 -5.35
CA LYS A 105 -19.10 -8.90 -4.17
C LYS A 105 -17.83 -8.05 -4.23
N TYR A 106 -16.73 -8.56 -4.79
CA TYR A 106 -15.46 -7.83 -4.83
C TYR A 106 -15.50 -6.72 -5.86
N TYR A 107 -16.04 -7.00 -7.05
CA TYR A 107 -16.29 -5.99 -8.07
C TYR A 107 -17.23 -4.89 -7.54
N SER A 108 -18.34 -5.29 -6.92
CA SER A 108 -19.29 -4.37 -6.32
C SER A 108 -18.67 -3.48 -5.25
N ASN A 109 -17.82 -4.04 -4.38
CA ASN A 109 -17.14 -3.27 -3.33
C ASN A 109 -16.11 -2.31 -3.92
N PHE A 110 -15.35 -2.73 -4.93
CA PHE A 110 -14.42 -1.84 -5.65
C PHE A 110 -15.17 -0.66 -6.27
N LEU A 111 -16.28 -0.90 -6.96
CA LEU A 111 -17.09 0.17 -7.56
C LEU A 111 -17.62 1.16 -6.51
N LYS A 112 -18.01 0.69 -5.32
CA LYS A 112 -18.43 1.57 -4.22
C LYS A 112 -17.29 2.49 -3.77
N VAL A 113 -16.08 1.96 -3.62
CA VAL A 113 -14.89 2.73 -3.21
C VAL A 113 -14.50 3.75 -4.28
N VAL A 114 -14.45 3.36 -5.55
CA VAL A 114 -14.10 4.26 -6.65
C VAL A 114 -15.11 5.40 -6.78
N LYS A 115 -16.42 5.11 -6.65
CA LYS A 115 -17.48 6.12 -6.73
C LYS A 115 -17.49 7.06 -5.54
N SER A 116 -17.25 6.55 -4.32
CA SER A 116 -17.28 7.36 -3.10
C SER A 116 -15.99 8.16 -2.89
N GLY A 117 -14.88 7.73 -3.51
CA GLY A 117 -13.54 8.26 -3.25
C GLY A 117 -13.06 8.00 -1.82
N LYS A 118 -13.76 7.14 -1.07
CA LYS A 118 -13.49 6.83 0.33
C LYS A 118 -13.41 5.33 0.51
N PHE A 119 -12.47 4.93 1.35
CA PHE A 119 -12.45 3.57 1.86
C PHE A 119 -13.57 3.48 2.90
N VAL A 120 -14.64 2.75 2.56
CA VAL A 120 -15.87 2.60 3.37
C VAL A 120 -15.82 1.27 4.12
#